data_AF-A0A2N2Z9T2-F1
#
_entry.id   AF-A0A2N2Z9T2-F1
#
_cell.length_a   1.000
_cell.length_b   1.000
_cell.length_c   1.000
_cell.angle_alpha   90.00
_cell.angle_beta   90.00
_cell.angle_gamma   90.00
#
_symmetry.space_group_name_H-M   'P 1'
#
loop_
_entity.id
_entity.type
_entity.pdbx_description
1 polymer ?
#
loop_
_entity_poly.entity_id
_entity_poly.type
_entity_poly.pdbx_seq_one_letter_code
_entity_poly.pdbx_strand_id
1 'polypeptide(L)' 'MSVVSDPVADMLTRIRNANKMRHKSLSVPASKLKLEITRILKDEGFIREYKYKEDNKQGQLTIFSSWR' A
#
# COMPACT_ATOMS: atom_id res chain seq x y z
N MET A 1 -4.35 -20.88 9.49
CA MET A 1 -4.15 -20.04 8.30
C MET A 1 -5.29 -19.05 8.26
N SER A 2 -5.03 -17.77 8.54
CA SER A 2 -6.05 -16.73 8.37
C SER A 2 -6.37 -16.61 6.90
N VAL A 3 -7.61 -16.93 6.53
CA VAL A 3 -8.16 -16.60 5.21
C VAL A 3 -8.06 -15.08 5.07
N VAL A 4 -7.32 -14.61 4.07
CA VAL A 4 -7.36 -13.20 3.67
C VAL A 4 -8.73 -12.98 3.05
N SER A 5 -9.72 -12.59 3.85
CA SER A 5 -11.07 -12.35 3.36
C SER A 5 -11.14 -11.06 2.53
N ASP A 6 -10.36 -10.05 2.93
CA ASP A 6 -10.34 -8.74 2.27
C ASP A 6 -8.91 -8.21 2.07
N PRO A 7 -8.36 -8.32 0.85
CA PRO A 7 -7.06 -7.78 0.48
C PRO A 7 -6.94 -6.26 0.58
N VAL A 8 -8.05 -5.51 0.52
CA VAL A 8 -8.07 -4.04 0.67
C VAL A 8 -8.01 -3.69 2.15
N ALA A 9 -8.79 -4.35 3.00
CA ALA A 9 -8.71 -4.15 4.44
C ALA A 9 -7.32 -4.48 5.00
N ASP A 10 -6.68 -5.55 4.52
CA ASP A 10 -5.29 -5.87 4.86
C ASP A 10 -4.32 -4.75 4.46
N MET A 11 -4.46 -4.20 3.24
CA MET A 11 -3.63 -3.08 2.77
C MET A 11 -3.80 -1.84 3.65
N LEU A 12 -5.03 -1.42 3.94
CA LEU A 12 -5.31 -0.26 4.78
C LEU A 12 -4.79 -0.46 6.21
N THR A 13 -4.93 -1.67 6.76
CA THR A 13 -4.40 -2.03 8.07
C THR A 13 -2.87 -1.90 8.10
N ARG A 14 -2.17 -2.35 7.05
CA ARG A 14 -0.71 -2.19 6.93
C ARG A 14 -0.30 -0.74 6.83
N ILE A 15 -1.00 0.08 6.04
CA ILE A 15 -0.74 1.52 5.92
C ILE A 15 -0.87 2.20 7.30
N ARG A 16 -1.96 1.93 8.01
CA ARG A 16 -2.19 2.46 9.36
C ARG A 16 -1.07 2.04 10.32
N ASN A 17 -0.69 0.77 10.33
CA ASN A 17 0.34 0.26 11.22
C ASN A 17 1.72 0.86 10.89
N ALA A 18 2.06 0.99 9.59
CA ALA A 18 3.29 1.62 9.14
C ALA A 18 3.36 3.11 9.54
N ASN A 19 2.25 3.84 9.47
CA ASN A 19 2.16 5.21 9.95
C ASN A 19 2.36 5.29 11.47
N LYS A 20 1.70 4.41 12.24
CA LYS A 20 1.86 4.35 13.71
C LYS A 20 3.29 4.02 14.14
N MET A 21 3.96 3.12 13.43
CA MET A 21 5.35 2.71 13.69
C MET A 21 6.40 3.62 13.05
N ARG A 22 5.97 4.71 12.38
CA ARG A 22 6.88 5.63 11.67
C ARG A 22 7.81 4.89 10.71
N HIS A 23 7.25 3.98 9.91
CA HIS A 23 7.97 3.33 8.82
C HIS A 23 8.00 4.24 7.59
N LYS A 24 9.17 4.38 6.97
CA LYS A 24 9.35 5.23 5.77
C LYS A 24 8.61 4.69 4.54
N SER A 25 8.46 3.36 4.46
CA SER A 25 7.80 2.68 3.35
C SER A 25 7.21 1.35 3.80
N LEU A 26 6.24 0.85 3.03
CA LEU A 26 5.68 -0.49 3.19
C LEU A 26 5.45 -1.13 1.81
N SER A 27 5.39 -2.46 1.77
CA SER A 27 5.20 -3.22 0.55
C SER A 27 3.97 -4.12 0.66
N VAL A 28 3.15 -4.12 -0.38
CA VAL A 28 1.95 -4.97 -0.50
C VAL A 28 1.88 -5.63 -1.88
N PRO A 29 1.24 -6.82 -1.99
CA PRO A 29 0.83 -7.37 -3.28
C PRO A 29 0.07 -6.35 -4.12
N ALA A 30 0.46 -6.16 -5.37
CA ALA A 30 -0.25 -5.26 -6.26
C ALA A 30 -1.56 -5.88 -6.77
N SER A 31 -2.53 -5.03 -7.05
CA SER A 31 -3.74 -5.34 -7.81
C SER A 31 -4.24 -4.05 -8.45
N LYS A 32 -5.05 -4.14 -9.51
CA LYS A 32 -5.62 -2.95 -10.17
C LYS A 32 -6.37 -2.06 -9.17
N LEU A 33 -7.18 -2.65 -8.30
CA LEU A 33 -7.92 -1.92 -7.27
C LEU A 33 -6.99 -1.23 -6.26
N LYS A 34 -5.94 -1.92 -5.80
CA LYS A 34 -4.97 -1.35 -4.85
C LYS A 34 -4.17 -0.21 -5.46
N LEU A 35 -3.86 -0.30 -6.76
CA LEU A 35 -3.18 0.77 -7.50
C LEU A 35 -4.06 2.03 -7.55
N GLU A 36 -5.33 1.91 -7.91
CA GLU A 36 -6.24 3.06 -7.94
C GLU A 36 -6.46 3.67 -6.55
N ILE A 37 -6.63 2.86 -5.51
CA ILE A 37 -6.73 3.36 -4.14
C ILE A 37 -5.47 4.13 -3.75
N THR A 38 -4.29 3.58 -4.06
CA THR A 38 -3.00 4.20 -3.72
C THR A 38 -2.79 5.49 -4.50
N ARG A 39 -3.26 5.54 -5.75
CA ARG A 39 -3.28 6.77 -6.54
C ARG A 39 -4.13 7.85 -5.88
N ILE A 40 -5.37 7.54 -5.49
CA ILE A 40 -6.24 8.49 -4.78
C ILE A 40 -5.58 8.96 -3.47
N LEU A 41 -4.99 8.04 -2.70
CA LEU A 41 -4.28 8.40 -1.47
C LEU A 41 -3.08 9.34 -1.72
N LYS A 42 -2.43 9.24 -2.88
CA LYS A 42 -1.36 10.16 -3.28
C LYS A 42 -1.93 11.53 -3.67
N ASP A 43 -2.98 11.54 -4.48
CA ASP A 43 -3.62 12.77 -4.96
C ASP A 43 -4.20 13.60 -3.81
N GLU A 44 -4.75 12.94 -2.78
CA GLU A 44 -5.23 13.55 -1.54
C GLU A 44 -4.10 13.88 -0.53
N GLY A 45 -2.84 13.51 -0.81
CA GLY A 45 -1.68 13.83 0.02
C GLY A 45 -1.46 12.96 1.26
N PHE A 46 -2.20 11.86 1.42
CA PHE A 46 -2.04 10.92 2.54
C PHE A 46 -0.74 10.10 2.46
N ILE A 47 -0.24 9.86 1.25
CA ILE A 47 1.05 9.20 0.99
C ILE A 47 1.93 10.10 0.13
N ARG A 48 3.25 9.91 0.21
CA ARG A 48 4.21 10.73 -0.55
C ARG A 48 4.35 10.27 -1.98
N GLU A 49 4.56 8.97 -2.15
CA GLU A 49 4.85 8.36 -3.44
C GLU A 49 4.53 6.88 -3.39
N TYR A 50 4.30 6.26 -4.55
CA TYR A 50 4.23 4.82 -4.67
C TYR A 50 5.01 4.33 -5.89
N LYS A 51 5.51 3.10 -5.81
CA LYS A 51 6.22 2.42 -6.91
C LYS A 51 5.58 1.08 -7.17
N TYR A 52 5.19 0.86 -8.42
CA TYR A 52 4.81 -0.46 -8.91
C TYR A 52 6.05 -1.17 -9.45
N LYS A 53 6.31 -2.37 -8.95
CA LYS A 53 7.33 -3.27 -9.45
C LYS A 53 6.64 -4.46 -10.09
N GLU A 54 6.87 -4.65 -11.37
CA GLU A 54 6.46 -5.87 -12.04
C GLU A 54 7.41 -7.01 -11.63
N ASP A 55 6.82 -8.04 -11.06
CA ASP A 55 7.40 -9.36 -10.85
C ASP A 55 6.44 -10.27 -11.60
N ASN A 56 6.91 -11.23 -12.41
CA ASN A 56 6.21 -12.07 -13.43
C ASN A 56 5.04 -12.95 -12.88
N LYS A 57 4.35 -12.44 -11.86
CA LYS A 57 3.24 -12.96 -11.08
C LYS A 57 2.21 -11.82 -10.92
N GLN A 58 1.99 -11.34 -9.70
CA GLN A 58 0.97 -10.32 -9.37
C GLN A 58 1.51 -8.88 -9.25
N GLY A 59 2.82 -8.69 -9.38
CA GLY A 59 3.48 -7.41 -9.09
C GLY A 59 3.49 -7.03 -7.60
N GLN A 60 4.29 -6.03 -7.27
CA GLN A 60 4.47 -5.54 -5.91
C GLN A 60 4.35 -4.01 -5.86
N LEU A 61 3.58 -3.51 -4.91
CA LEU A 61 3.35 -2.09 -4.72
C LEU A 61 4.07 -1.62 -3.45
N THR A 62 5.06 -0.74 -3.64
CA THR A 62 5.78 -0.10 -2.54
C THR A 62 5.20 1.29 -2.31
N ILE A 63 4.70 1.55 -1.11
CA ILE A 63 4.07 2.82 -0.72
C ILE A 63 5.01 3.55 0.23
N PHE A 64 5.33 4.81 -0.06
CA PHE A 64 6.14 5.69 0.78
C PHE A 64 5.23 6.60 1.60
N SER A 65 5.42 6.60 2.91
CA SER A 65 4.55 7.38 3.79
C SER A 65 4.92 8.86 3.82
N SER A 66 3.91 9.70 4.03
CA SER A 66 4.02 11.17 4.08
C SER A 66 4.25 11.73 5.49
N TRP A 67 4.24 10.88 6.53
CA TRP A 67 4.41 11.36 7.90
C TRP A 67 5.74 12.11 8.06
N ARG A 68 5.64 13.28 8.69
CA ARG A 68 6.74 14.16 9.06
C ARG A 68 6.63 14.44 10.56
#